data_AF-A0A8T2N9J4-F1
#
_entry.id   AF-A0A8T2N9J4-F1
#
_cell.length_a   1.000
_cell.length_b   1.000
_cell.length_c   1.000
_cell.angle_alpha   90.00
_cell.angle_beta   90.00
_cell.angle_gamma   90.00
#
_symmetry.space_group_name_H-M   'P 1'
#
loop_
_entity.id
_entity.type
_entity.pdbx_description
1 polymer ?
#
loop_
_entity_poly.entity_id
_entity_poly.type
_entity_poly.pdbx_seq_one_letter_code
_entity_poly.pdbx_strand_id
1 'polypeptide(L)'
;MDDITRALSASFSVSEEPNSTAAPHPRLAQYKSKYSVLEQSERRRRFLELQKTKRLNYVNHARRLAEGDWTGSDSEEEVEKLEADMQEAGQKEEEEGMEIEQRKKLPRHYANQLMLSEWLVDVPPDLDTEWLMVVCPVGKRCLVIASKGSTAVYTKSGYCVNRFPSLLPGGNRHNSAMGKDYTILDCIFSEVDRAYYILDIMCWRGHPVYDCSVRAGVTVWASTASLSLCRQY
;
A
#
# COMPACT_ATOMS: atom_id res chain seq x y z
N MET A 1 17.55 6.58 33.35
CA MET A 1 17.75 5.82 32.10
C MET A 1 16.44 5.24 31.60
N ASP A 2 15.70 4.52 32.46
CA ASP A 2 14.43 3.88 32.07
C ASP A 2 13.36 4.83 31.53
N ASP A 3 13.28 6.07 32.02
CA ASP A 3 12.32 7.05 31.52
C ASP A 3 12.61 7.49 30.08
N ILE A 4 13.91 7.59 29.71
CA ILE A 4 14.34 7.90 28.35
C ILE A 4 14.04 6.71 27.44
N THR A 5 14.36 5.49 27.88
CA THR A 5 14.06 4.27 27.13
C THR A 5 12.56 4.10 26.91
N ARG A 6 11.74 4.40 27.92
CA ARG A 6 10.28 4.41 27.81
C ARG A 6 9.81 5.45 26.81
N ALA A 7 10.28 6.70 26.90
CA ALA A 7 9.88 7.78 26.02
C ALA A 7 10.22 7.47 24.55
N LEU A 8 11.43 6.96 24.30
CA LEU A 8 11.86 6.58 22.96
C LEU A 8 11.03 5.40 22.43
N SER A 9 10.81 4.36 23.24
CA SER A 9 10.08 3.16 22.80
C SER A 9 8.58 3.40 22.60
N ALA A 10 7.96 4.26 23.41
CA ALA A 10 6.51 4.45 23.43
C ALA A 10 6.02 5.61 22.54
N SER A 11 6.89 6.58 22.22
CA SER A 11 6.49 7.82 21.54
C SER A 11 7.38 8.28 20.39
N PHE A 12 8.44 7.54 20.04
CA PHE A 12 9.23 7.86 18.85
C PHE A 12 8.68 7.14 17.63
N SER A 13 7.92 7.84 16.78
CA SER A 13 7.48 7.32 15.49
C SER A 13 7.48 8.43 14.43
N VAL A 14 7.84 8.09 13.19
CA VAL A 14 7.76 9.03 12.06
C VAL A 14 6.38 8.97 11.40
N SER A 15 5.73 7.81 11.41
CA SER A 15 4.37 7.60 10.90
C SER A 15 3.43 7.26 12.06
N GLU A 16 2.40 8.08 12.26
CA GLU A 16 1.41 7.92 13.35
C GLU A 16 0.36 6.84 13.03
N GLU A 17 0.81 5.64 12.68
CA GLU A 17 -0.07 4.50 12.37
C GLU A 17 -0.36 3.68 13.64
N PRO A 18 -1.64 3.49 14.04
CA PRO A 18 -1.96 2.65 15.18
C PRO A 18 -1.64 1.19 14.87
N ASN A 19 -1.11 0.46 15.86
CA ASN A 19 -0.85 -0.98 15.78
C ASN A 19 0.00 -1.41 14.55
N SER A 20 0.96 -0.57 14.13
CA SER A 20 1.78 -0.84 12.95
C SER A 20 2.58 -2.15 13.07
N THR A 21 2.65 -2.90 11.96
CA THR A 21 3.45 -4.14 11.85
C THR A 21 4.95 -3.89 11.71
N ALA A 22 5.37 -2.62 11.57
CA ALA A 22 6.78 -2.24 11.65
C ALA A 22 7.35 -2.33 13.08
N ALA A 23 6.47 -2.26 14.09
CA ALA A 23 6.78 -2.46 15.49
C ALA A 23 6.35 -3.88 15.93
N PRO A 24 6.91 -4.42 17.04
CA PRO A 24 6.44 -5.68 17.60
C PRO A 24 4.97 -5.60 18.01
N HIS A 25 4.32 -6.77 18.10
CA HIS A 25 2.92 -6.86 18.50
C HIS A 25 2.70 -6.13 19.85
N PRO A 26 1.66 -5.29 20.01
CA PRO A 26 1.46 -4.49 21.24
C PRO A 26 1.44 -5.29 22.55
N ARG A 27 0.92 -6.53 22.54
CA ARG A 27 0.99 -7.46 23.69
C ARG A 27 2.40 -7.93 24.08
N LEU A 28 3.34 -7.92 23.14
CA LEU A 28 4.72 -8.32 23.35
C LEU A 28 5.64 -7.13 23.65
N ALA A 29 5.16 -5.90 23.45
CA ALA A 29 5.94 -4.70 23.69
C ALA A 29 6.12 -4.45 25.21
N GLN A 30 7.33 -4.06 25.60
CA GLN A 30 7.65 -3.73 27.00
C GLN A 30 6.95 -2.46 27.47
N TYR A 31 6.72 -1.51 26.55
CA TYR A 31 6.07 -0.24 26.83
C TYR A 31 4.85 -0.07 25.92
N LYS A 32 3.77 0.48 26.47
CA LYS A 32 2.56 0.77 25.70
C LYS A 32 2.81 2.00 24.81
N SER A 33 2.56 1.86 23.51
CA SER A 33 2.60 2.99 22.58
C SER A 33 1.49 3.99 22.91
N LYS A 34 1.81 5.30 22.83
CA LYS A 34 0.84 6.38 23.05
C LYS A 34 -0.25 6.45 21.96
N TYR A 35 0.01 5.90 20.78
CA TYR A 35 -0.88 6.00 19.60
C TYR A 35 -1.98 4.92 19.54
N SER A 36 -2.10 4.09 20.58
CA SER A 36 -3.10 3.01 20.68
C SER A 36 -4.39 3.47 21.37
N VAL A 37 -4.98 4.60 20.96
CA VAL A 37 -6.02 5.29 21.76
C VAL A 37 -7.45 4.80 21.48
N LEU A 38 -7.74 4.26 20.28
CA LEU A 38 -9.08 3.76 19.93
C LEU A 38 -9.13 2.22 19.89
N GLU A 39 -10.30 1.64 20.16
CA GLU A 39 -10.54 0.22 19.93
C GLU A 39 -10.48 -0.08 18.42
N GLN A 40 -9.91 -1.23 18.06
CA GLN A 40 -9.69 -1.61 16.67
C GLN A 40 -11.03 -1.78 15.91
N SER A 41 -12.08 -2.22 16.61
CA SER A 41 -13.45 -2.39 16.13
C SER A 41 -14.05 -1.08 15.60
N GLU A 42 -13.97 0.00 16.38
CA GLU A 42 -14.52 1.31 16.00
C GLU A 42 -13.79 1.90 14.80
N ARG A 43 -12.47 1.75 14.74
CA ARG A 43 -11.66 2.21 13.60
C ARG A 43 -12.07 1.50 12.32
N ARG A 44 -12.23 0.16 12.37
CA ARG A 44 -12.69 -0.64 11.23
C ARG A 44 -14.08 -0.19 10.75
N ARG A 45 -15.04 0.02 11.68
CA ARG A 45 -16.38 0.49 11.33
C ARG A 45 -16.34 1.84 10.62
N ARG A 46 -15.62 2.81 11.17
CA ARG A 46 -15.45 4.15 10.56
C ARG A 46 -14.78 4.08 9.19
N PHE A 47 -13.77 3.22 9.04
CA PHE A 47 -13.08 3.03 7.76
C PHE A 47 -14.02 2.49 6.68
N LEU A 48 -14.84 1.49 7.01
CA LEU A 48 -15.83 0.93 6.08
C LEU A 48 -16.93 1.94 5.72
N GLU A 49 -17.39 2.75 6.68
CA GLU A 49 -18.34 3.85 6.42
C GLU A 49 -17.74 4.91 5.48
N LEU A 50 -16.48 5.27 5.70
CA LEU A 50 -15.76 6.19 4.83
C LEU A 50 -15.59 5.61 3.42
N GLN A 51 -15.31 4.31 3.30
CA GLN A 51 -15.19 3.64 2.00
C GLN A 51 -16.52 3.63 1.24
N LYS A 52 -17.67 3.48 1.93
CA LYS A 52 -19.01 3.56 1.31
C LYS A 52 -19.35 4.96 0.79
N THR A 53 -18.88 6.00 1.47
CA THR A 53 -19.19 7.40 1.10
C THR A 53 -18.24 7.95 0.05
N LYS A 54 -16.98 7.47 0.02
CA LYS A 54 -15.96 7.87 -0.95
C LYS A 54 -16.24 7.29 -2.34
N ARG A 55 -16.80 8.12 -3.23
CA ARG A 55 -16.70 7.92 -4.69
C ARG A 55 -15.36 8.44 -5.19
N LEU A 56 -14.29 7.74 -4.85
CA LEU A 56 -12.95 8.13 -5.32
C LEU A 56 -12.83 7.82 -6.82
N ASN A 57 -12.13 8.69 -7.54
CA ASN A 57 -11.85 8.47 -8.95
C ASN A 57 -10.67 7.50 -9.12
N TYR A 58 -10.87 6.25 -8.66
CA TYR A 58 -9.87 5.19 -8.73
C TYR A 58 -9.44 4.87 -10.17
N VAL A 59 -10.31 5.14 -11.15
CA VAL A 59 -9.99 5.04 -12.58
C VAL A 59 -8.87 5.99 -12.97
N ASN A 60 -8.99 7.27 -12.61
CA ASN A 60 -7.95 8.26 -12.90
C ASN A 60 -6.68 7.97 -12.11
N HIS A 61 -6.80 7.57 -10.85
CA HIS A 61 -5.64 7.20 -10.03
C HIS A 61 -4.86 6.02 -10.62
N ALA A 62 -5.55 4.95 -11.00
CA ALA A 62 -4.95 3.78 -11.63
C ALA A 62 -4.29 4.13 -12.97
N ARG A 63 -4.93 5.00 -13.78
CA ARG A 63 -4.33 5.51 -15.02
C ARG A 63 -3.04 6.29 -14.76
N ARG A 64 -3.01 7.17 -13.75
CA ARG A 64 -1.81 7.95 -13.39
C ARG A 64 -0.65 7.03 -13.00
N LEU A 65 -0.91 6.01 -12.18
CA LEU A 65 0.09 5.00 -11.82
C LEU A 65 0.64 4.27 -13.06
N ALA A 66 -0.24 3.87 -13.97
CA ALA A 66 0.13 3.13 -15.18
C ALA A 66 0.86 3.97 -16.23
N GLU A 67 0.49 5.24 -16.38
CA GLU A 67 1.05 6.13 -17.38
C GLU A 67 2.31 6.87 -16.88
N GLY A 68 2.46 7.00 -15.56
CA GLY A 68 3.51 7.82 -14.93
C GLY A 68 3.28 9.32 -15.12
N ASP A 69 2.03 9.71 -15.40
CA ASP A 69 1.62 11.08 -15.67
C ASP A 69 1.06 11.72 -14.40
N TRP A 70 1.76 12.73 -13.89
CA TRP A 70 1.42 13.46 -12.67
C TRP A 70 1.15 14.94 -12.92
N THR A 71 1.27 15.43 -14.16
CA THR A 71 1.33 16.87 -14.51
C THR A 71 -0.02 17.59 -14.53
N GLY A 72 -1.04 17.05 -13.87
CA GLY A 72 -2.42 17.55 -13.92
C GLY A 72 -3.17 17.35 -12.61
N SER A 73 -2.46 17.36 -11.49
CA SER A 73 -3.12 17.41 -10.20
C SER A 73 -3.31 18.87 -9.80
N ASP A 74 -4.57 19.32 -9.76
CA ASP A 74 -5.05 20.38 -8.83
C ASP A 74 -4.79 20.02 -7.34
N SER A 75 -3.99 18.99 -7.07
CA SER A 75 -3.58 18.47 -5.77
C SER A 75 -2.10 18.71 -5.50
N GLU A 76 -1.34 19.28 -6.45
CA GLU A 76 0.01 19.78 -6.15
C GLU A 76 -0.10 20.89 -5.11
N GLU A 77 -1.10 21.77 -5.21
CA GLU A 77 -1.38 22.76 -4.17
C GLU A 77 -2.00 22.17 -2.90
N GLU A 78 -2.90 21.18 -2.98
CA GLU A 78 -3.57 20.66 -1.78
C GLU A 78 -2.67 19.74 -0.95
N VAL A 79 -1.82 18.91 -1.57
CA VAL A 79 -0.90 18.01 -0.84
C VAL A 79 0.31 18.78 -0.33
N GLU A 80 0.86 19.74 -1.09
CA GLU A 80 1.91 20.63 -0.56
C GLU A 80 1.36 21.56 0.53
N LYS A 81 0.13 22.08 0.43
CA LYS A 81 -0.50 22.85 1.52
C LYS A 81 -0.77 22.00 2.75
N LEU A 82 -1.22 20.74 2.61
CA LEU A 82 -1.43 19.84 3.75
C LEU A 82 -0.10 19.44 4.43
N GLU A 83 0.97 19.22 3.66
CA GLU A 83 2.30 18.95 4.22
C GLU A 83 2.96 20.19 4.84
N ALA A 84 2.70 21.39 4.30
CA ALA A 84 3.17 22.67 4.84
C ALA A 84 2.40 23.09 6.11
N ASP A 85 1.06 22.95 6.14
CA ASP A 85 0.23 23.26 7.32
C ASP A 85 0.56 22.34 8.51
N MET A 86 0.95 21.09 8.25
CA MET A 86 1.44 20.16 9.28
C MET A 86 2.84 20.51 9.82
N GLN A 87 3.68 21.19 9.03
CA GLN A 87 5.01 21.62 9.46
C GLN A 87 4.96 22.95 10.24
N GLU A 88 4.09 23.89 9.86
CA GLU A 88 3.93 25.15 10.58
C GLU A 88 3.27 24.99 11.95
N ALA A 89 2.38 24.01 12.13
CA ALA A 89 1.75 23.72 13.43
C ALA A 89 2.72 23.13 14.48
N GLY A 90 3.90 22.64 14.05
CA GLY A 90 4.89 21.97 14.92
C GLY A 90 6.16 22.77 15.20
N GLN A 91 6.33 23.97 14.62
CA GLN A 91 7.58 24.76 14.68
C GLN A 91 7.38 26.15 15.29
N LYS A 92 6.66 26.23 16.41
CA LYS A 92 6.85 27.34 17.36
C LYS A 92 7.56 26.80 18.58
N GLU A 93 8.87 26.60 18.44
CA GLU A 93 9.90 26.95 19.43
C GLU A 93 11.26 26.38 18.99
N GLU A 94 12.26 27.26 19.01
CA GLU A 94 13.72 27.02 18.89
C GLU A 94 14.33 26.88 17.48
N GLU A 95 14.61 28.04 16.87
CA GLU A 95 15.73 28.21 15.94
C GLU A 95 17.07 27.99 16.66
N GLU A 96 17.99 27.23 16.04
CA GLU A 96 19.42 27.55 15.84
C GLU A 96 20.17 26.29 15.37
N GLY A 97 20.60 26.24 14.10
CA GLY A 97 21.76 25.42 13.69
C GLY A 97 21.58 24.43 12.52
N MET A 98 22.36 24.70 11.46
CA MET A 98 22.71 23.87 10.29
C MET A 98 21.71 23.80 9.13
N GLU A 99 21.98 24.62 8.10
CA GLU A 99 21.50 24.45 6.74
C GLU A 99 22.02 23.12 6.15
N ILE A 100 21.28 22.04 6.35
CA ILE A 100 21.42 20.84 5.54
C ILE A 100 20.70 21.14 4.23
N GLU A 101 21.44 21.30 3.13
CA GLU A 101 20.87 21.36 1.77
C GLU A 101 19.86 20.21 1.61
N GLN A 102 18.58 20.55 1.71
CA GLN A 102 17.49 19.60 1.55
C GLN A 102 17.51 19.17 0.08
N ARG A 103 18.19 18.07 -0.22
CA ARG A 103 18.06 17.36 -1.50
C ARG A 103 16.57 17.21 -1.75
N LYS A 104 16.03 17.96 -2.71
CA LYS A 104 14.62 17.91 -3.13
C LYS A 104 14.26 16.44 -3.31
N LYS A 105 13.50 15.89 -2.37
CA LYS A 105 13.07 14.49 -2.42
C LYS A 105 12.20 14.39 -3.66
N LEU A 106 12.65 13.64 -4.66
CA LEU A 106 11.84 13.33 -5.83
C LEU A 106 10.46 12.85 -5.34
N PRO A 107 9.36 13.37 -5.89
CA PRO A 107 8.03 12.98 -5.47
C PRO A 107 7.90 11.46 -5.55
N ARG A 108 7.64 10.83 -4.41
CA ARG A 108 7.49 9.37 -4.33
C ARG A 108 6.08 8.98 -4.72
N HIS A 109 5.66 9.32 -5.95
CA HIS A 109 4.30 9.09 -6.40
C HIS A 109 3.86 7.61 -6.36
N TYR A 110 4.81 6.68 -6.37
CA TYR A 110 4.59 5.24 -6.23
C TYR A 110 4.70 4.72 -4.79
N ALA A 111 4.99 5.57 -3.80
CA ALA A 111 5.02 5.17 -2.39
C ALA A 111 3.62 5.08 -1.81
N ASN A 112 3.47 4.28 -0.76
CA ASN A 112 2.26 4.17 0.06
C ASN A 112 0.98 3.84 -0.73
N GLN A 113 1.13 3.16 -1.87
CA GLN A 113 0.02 2.72 -2.72
C GLN A 113 -0.66 1.43 -2.22
N LEU A 114 0.02 0.69 -1.33
CA LEU A 114 -0.43 -0.61 -0.85
C LEU A 114 -1.26 -0.45 0.42
N MET A 115 -2.33 -1.24 0.54
CA MET A 115 -3.08 -1.34 1.77
C MET A 115 -2.26 -2.14 2.79
N LEU A 116 -1.84 -1.49 3.87
CA LEU A 116 -1.06 -2.11 4.94
C LEU A 116 -1.98 -2.58 6.08
N SER A 117 -1.67 -3.75 6.63
CA SER A 117 -2.35 -4.30 7.80
C SER A 117 -1.76 -3.78 9.10
N GLU A 118 -2.62 -3.57 10.08
CA GLU A 118 -2.25 -3.44 11.49
C GLU A 118 -2.18 -4.83 12.16
N TRP A 119 -1.52 -4.91 13.31
CA TRP A 119 -1.60 -6.10 14.16
C TRP A 119 -3.05 -6.41 14.55
N LEU A 120 -3.41 -7.69 14.50
CA LEU A 120 -4.70 -8.17 14.99
C LEU A 120 -4.68 -8.26 16.52
N VAL A 121 -5.05 -7.15 17.18
CA VAL A 121 -5.11 -7.08 18.64
C VAL A 121 -6.50 -7.49 19.12
N ASP A 122 -7.53 -6.87 18.55
CA ASP A 122 -8.93 -7.15 18.86
C ASP A 122 -9.52 -8.05 17.76
N VAL A 123 -9.85 -9.26 18.19
CA VAL A 123 -10.43 -10.29 17.32
C VAL A 123 -11.90 -9.92 17.06
N PRO A 124 -12.31 -9.72 15.78
CA PRO A 124 -13.71 -9.51 15.45
C PRO A 124 -14.57 -10.70 15.91
N PRO A 125 -15.78 -10.47 16.45
CA PRO A 125 -16.69 -11.56 16.84
C PRO A 125 -17.21 -12.34 15.63
N ASP A 126 -17.20 -11.74 14.44
CA ASP A 126 -17.65 -12.25 13.15
C ASP A 126 -16.49 -12.75 12.26
N LEU A 127 -15.35 -13.10 12.86
CA LEU A 127 -14.14 -13.53 12.14
C LEU A 127 -14.38 -14.75 11.25
N ASP A 128 -15.24 -15.66 11.65
CA ASP A 128 -15.55 -16.91 10.93
C ASP A 128 -16.48 -16.72 9.72
N THR A 129 -17.23 -15.61 9.68
CA THR A 129 -18.29 -15.37 8.70
C THR A 129 -17.94 -14.26 7.71
N GLU A 130 -17.39 -13.13 8.19
CA GLU A 130 -17.15 -11.94 7.36
C GLU A 130 -15.68 -11.73 6.96
N TRP A 131 -14.75 -12.51 7.52
CA TRP A 131 -13.32 -12.35 7.27
C TRP A 131 -12.73 -13.52 6.48
N LEU A 132 -11.69 -13.22 5.70
CA LEU A 132 -10.89 -14.20 4.98
C LEU A 132 -9.46 -14.16 5.50
N MET A 133 -8.84 -15.32 5.66
CA MET A 133 -7.44 -15.44 6.00
C MET A 133 -6.63 -15.87 4.78
N VAL A 134 -5.51 -15.18 4.55
CA VAL A 134 -4.57 -15.51 3.47
C VAL A 134 -3.22 -15.88 4.07
N VAL A 135 -2.74 -17.07 3.72
CA VAL A 135 -1.38 -17.50 4.09
C VAL A 135 -0.39 -16.74 3.23
N CYS A 136 0.46 -15.92 3.87
CA CYS A 136 1.45 -15.10 3.17
C CYS A 136 2.82 -15.80 3.19
N PRO A 137 3.51 -15.95 2.04
CA PRO A 137 4.86 -16.48 2.00
C PRO A 137 5.85 -15.49 2.62
N VAL A 138 7.01 -16.00 3.04
CA VAL A 138 8.13 -15.14 3.49
C VAL A 138 8.70 -14.45 2.26
N GLY A 139 8.66 -13.12 2.25
CA GLY A 139 9.13 -12.36 1.11
C GLY A 139 9.01 -10.86 1.27
N LYS A 140 9.34 -10.13 0.19
CA LYS A 140 9.29 -8.68 0.14
C LYS A 140 8.00 -8.22 -0.51
N ARG A 141 7.21 -7.44 0.23
CA ARG A 141 5.98 -6.82 -0.30
C ARG A 141 6.32 -5.79 -1.37
N CYS A 142 5.65 -5.83 -2.51
CA CYS A 142 5.91 -4.95 -3.64
C CYS A 142 4.66 -4.64 -4.47
N LEU A 143 4.60 -3.40 -4.94
CA LEU A 143 3.64 -2.94 -5.94
C LEU A 143 4.14 -3.34 -7.32
N VAL A 144 3.32 -4.04 -8.10
CA VAL A 144 3.67 -4.46 -9.47
C VAL A 144 2.77 -3.72 -10.45
N ILE A 145 3.37 -3.04 -11.42
CA ILE A 145 2.66 -2.29 -12.46
C ILE A 145 3.11 -2.81 -13.82
N ALA A 146 2.21 -3.46 -14.54
CA ALA A 146 2.41 -3.86 -15.94
C ALA A 146 1.73 -2.84 -16.85
N SER A 147 2.51 -2.14 -17.67
CA SER A 147 2.02 -1.08 -18.55
C SER A 147 3.01 -0.82 -19.68
N LYS A 148 2.51 -0.35 -20.85
CA LYS A 148 3.34 0.08 -22.01
C LYS A 148 4.39 -0.96 -22.45
N GLY A 149 4.08 -2.25 -22.30
CA GLY A 149 4.93 -3.35 -22.75
C GLY A 149 6.05 -3.74 -21.79
N SER A 150 6.01 -3.29 -20.54
CA SER A 150 6.96 -3.67 -19.49
C SER A 150 6.27 -3.78 -18.12
N THR A 151 6.88 -4.50 -17.19
CA THR A 151 6.41 -4.64 -15.81
C THR A 151 7.45 -4.06 -14.87
N ALA A 152 7.04 -3.08 -14.07
CA ALA A 152 7.88 -2.44 -13.06
C ALA A 152 7.43 -2.85 -11.66
N VAL A 153 8.38 -3.01 -10.76
CA VAL A 153 8.15 -3.43 -9.38
C VAL A 153 8.67 -2.37 -8.43
N TYR A 154 7.82 -1.93 -7.51
CA TYR A 154 8.11 -0.86 -6.56
C TYR A 154 8.01 -1.37 -5.11
N THR A 155 8.86 -0.83 -4.24
CA THR A 155 8.75 -1.05 -2.78
C THR A 155 7.59 -0.25 -2.19
N LYS A 156 7.24 -0.52 -0.93
CA LYS A 156 6.31 0.32 -0.14
C LYS A 156 6.70 1.80 -0.14
N SER A 157 8.01 2.07 -0.14
CA SER A 157 8.58 3.42 -0.20
C SER A 157 8.63 4.04 -1.61
N GLY A 158 8.09 3.37 -2.63
CA GLY A 158 8.02 3.86 -4.00
C GLY A 158 9.31 3.71 -4.81
N TYR A 159 10.32 3.00 -4.30
CA TYR A 159 11.56 2.75 -5.02
C TYR A 159 11.36 1.64 -6.07
N CYS A 160 11.72 1.92 -7.32
CA CYS A 160 11.66 0.93 -8.41
C CYS A 160 12.79 -0.09 -8.24
N VAL A 161 12.44 -1.32 -7.88
CA VAL A 161 13.38 -2.43 -7.63
C VAL A 161 13.83 -3.07 -8.94
N ASN A 162 12.88 -3.35 -9.83
CA ASN A 162 13.16 -4.07 -11.07
C ASN A 162 12.16 -3.69 -12.16
N ARG A 163 12.59 -3.87 -13.41
CA ARG A 163 11.76 -3.73 -14.60
C ARG A 163 12.04 -4.87 -15.57
N PHE A 164 11.01 -5.65 -15.89
CA PHE A 164 11.13 -6.85 -16.72
C PHE A 164 9.88 -7.05 -17.60
N PRO A 165 9.98 -7.79 -18.72
CA PRO A 165 8.80 -8.20 -19.48
C PRO A 165 8.04 -9.29 -18.72
N SER A 166 6.71 -9.21 -18.68
CA SER A 166 5.86 -10.25 -18.08
C SER A 166 4.67 -10.62 -18.96
N LEU A 167 4.04 -11.75 -18.67
CA LEU A 167 2.82 -12.19 -19.37
C LEU A 167 1.55 -11.46 -18.89
N LEU A 168 1.68 -10.52 -17.94
CA LEU A 168 0.55 -9.73 -17.48
C LEU A 168 0.03 -8.84 -18.62
N PRO A 169 -1.27 -8.51 -18.63
CA PRO A 169 -1.81 -7.52 -19.56
C PRO A 169 -1.08 -6.18 -19.41
N GLY A 170 -0.57 -5.65 -20.53
CA GLY A 170 0.28 -4.45 -20.55
C GLY A 170 1.77 -4.69 -20.25
N GLY A 171 2.17 -5.90 -19.85
CA GLY A 171 3.53 -6.24 -19.38
C GLY A 171 4.54 -6.66 -20.45
N ASN A 172 4.11 -6.84 -21.70
CA ASN A 172 4.96 -7.26 -22.84
C ASN A 172 4.53 -6.54 -24.12
N ARG A 173 5.50 -6.21 -24.98
CA ARG A 173 5.32 -5.57 -26.30
C ARG A 173 4.39 -6.36 -27.23
N HIS A 174 4.40 -7.69 -27.15
CA HIS A 174 3.50 -8.53 -27.94
C HIS A 174 2.03 -8.42 -27.48
N ASN A 175 1.82 -8.18 -26.18
CA ASN A 175 0.49 -8.07 -25.55
C ASN A 175 0.02 -6.60 -25.41
N SER A 176 0.82 -5.63 -25.86
CA SER A 176 0.49 -4.20 -25.80
C SER A 176 -0.13 -3.67 -27.10
N ALA A 177 -0.31 -4.52 -28.11
CA ALA A 177 -0.80 -4.13 -29.43
C ALA A 177 -2.25 -3.61 -29.43
N MET A 178 -3.04 -3.90 -28.39
CA MET A 178 -4.44 -3.47 -28.27
C MET A 178 -4.65 -2.13 -27.52
N GLY A 179 -3.59 -1.45 -27.10
CA GLY A 179 -3.70 -0.12 -26.49
C GLY A 179 -4.21 -0.13 -25.03
N LYS A 180 -3.69 0.82 -24.23
CA LYS A 180 -4.06 1.19 -22.83
C LYS A 180 -4.32 0.08 -21.80
N ASP A 181 -4.00 -1.18 -22.09
CA ASP A 181 -4.04 -2.24 -21.08
C ASP A 181 -2.94 -2.01 -20.05
N TYR A 182 -3.34 -1.91 -18.79
CA TYR A 182 -2.44 -1.90 -17.66
C TYR A 182 -2.99 -2.77 -16.52
N THR A 183 -2.08 -3.30 -15.73
CA THR A 183 -2.39 -4.16 -14.59
C THR A 183 -1.61 -3.66 -13.39
N ILE A 184 -2.29 -3.52 -12.25
CA ILE A 184 -1.71 -3.08 -10.99
C ILE A 184 -2.02 -4.14 -9.94
N LEU A 185 -0.98 -4.72 -9.34
CA LEU A 185 -1.06 -5.83 -8.40
C LEU A 185 -0.32 -5.52 -7.12
N ASP A 186 -0.82 -6.09 -6.02
CA ASP A 186 -0.12 -6.11 -4.74
C ASP A 186 0.46 -7.51 -4.48
N CYS A 187 1.79 -7.62 -4.51
CA CYS A 187 2.48 -8.90 -4.54
C CYS A 187 3.46 -9.05 -3.36
N ILE A 188 3.81 -10.30 -3.03
CA ILE A 188 4.96 -10.65 -2.19
C ILE A 188 5.95 -11.39 -3.08
N PHE A 189 7.16 -10.87 -3.19
CA PHE A 189 8.24 -11.53 -3.89
C PHE A 189 8.98 -12.49 -2.95
N SER A 190 8.95 -13.79 -3.27
CA SER A 190 9.78 -14.81 -2.62
C SER A 190 11.11 -14.90 -3.37
N GLU A 191 12.22 -14.61 -2.67
CA GLU A 191 13.56 -14.72 -3.25
C GLU A 191 13.96 -16.19 -3.49
N VAL A 192 13.47 -17.10 -2.66
CA VAL A 192 13.75 -18.54 -2.73
C VAL A 192 13.11 -19.13 -3.99
N ASP A 193 11.82 -18.85 -4.19
CA ASP A 193 11.05 -19.39 -5.32
C ASP A 193 11.23 -18.56 -6.60
N ARG A 194 11.82 -17.36 -6.47
CA ARG A 194 11.93 -16.34 -7.52
C ARG A 194 10.57 -16.04 -8.15
N ALA A 195 9.53 -16.01 -7.32
CA ALA A 195 8.15 -15.89 -7.74
C ALA A 195 7.46 -14.70 -7.05
N TYR A 196 6.58 -14.03 -7.80
CA TYR A 196 5.69 -13.00 -7.27
C TYR A 196 4.35 -13.63 -6.90
N TYR A 197 4.08 -13.77 -5.61
CA TYR A 197 2.80 -14.20 -5.09
C TYR A 197 1.85 -13.01 -5.04
N ILE A 198 0.76 -13.08 -5.79
CA ILE A 198 -0.26 -12.03 -5.81
C ILE A 198 -1.09 -12.16 -4.53
N LEU A 199 -1.17 -11.09 -3.74
CA LEU A 199 -2.07 -11.02 -2.59
C LEU A 199 -3.35 -10.26 -2.93
N ASP A 200 -3.25 -9.21 -3.75
CA ASP A 200 -4.42 -8.44 -4.18
C ASP A 200 -4.27 -7.88 -5.60
N ILE A 201 -5.40 -7.61 -6.24
CA ILE A 201 -5.50 -7.04 -7.60
C ILE A 201 -6.18 -5.69 -7.48
N MET A 202 -5.44 -4.63 -7.77
CA MET A 202 -5.95 -3.26 -7.76
C MET A 202 -6.52 -2.86 -9.12
N CYS A 203 -5.93 -3.34 -10.20
CA CYS A 203 -6.41 -3.11 -11.56
C CYS A 203 -6.04 -4.26 -12.48
N TRP A 204 -6.96 -4.68 -13.34
CA TRP A 204 -6.74 -5.72 -14.34
C TRP A 204 -7.24 -5.26 -15.71
N ARG A 205 -6.37 -5.25 -16.73
CA ARG A 205 -6.70 -4.77 -18.09
C ARG A 205 -7.38 -3.39 -18.11
N GLY A 206 -6.87 -2.45 -17.31
CA GLY A 206 -7.42 -1.10 -17.20
C GLY A 206 -8.72 -0.99 -16.41
N HIS A 207 -9.27 -2.08 -15.88
CA HIS A 207 -10.43 -2.07 -14.99
C HIS A 207 -9.97 -2.02 -13.52
N PRO A 208 -10.12 -0.88 -12.82
CA PRO A 208 -9.81 -0.78 -11.40
C PRO A 208 -10.81 -1.61 -10.56
N VAL A 209 -10.30 -2.30 -9.55
CA VAL A 209 -11.07 -3.20 -8.67
C VAL A 209 -11.13 -2.65 -7.22
N TYR A 210 -10.64 -1.43 -6.98
CA TYR A 210 -10.60 -0.79 -5.65
C TYR A 210 -11.96 -0.70 -4.93
N ASP A 211 -13.07 -0.63 -5.67
CA ASP A 211 -14.43 -0.54 -5.13
C ASP A 211 -15.11 -1.90 -4.93
N CYS A 212 -14.48 -3.00 -5.33
CA CYS A 212 -15.02 -4.33 -5.10
C CYS A 212 -14.70 -4.79 -3.67
N SER A 213 -15.64 -5.50 -3.04
CA SER A 213 -15.36 -6.12 -1.75
C SER A 213 -14.20 -7.12 -1.89
N VAL A 214 -13.40 -7.28 -0.83
CA VAL A 214 -12.28 -8.25 -0.80
C VAL A 214 -12.76 -9.66 -1.18
N ARG A 215 -14.00 -10.03 -0.78
CA ARG A 215 -14.65 -11.27 -1.17
C ARG A 215 -14.83 -11.39 -2.69
N ALA A 216 -15.23 -10.32 -3.37
CA ALA A 216 -15.37 -10.31 -4.83
C ALA A 216 -14.00 -10.39 -5.54
N GLY A 217 -12.97 -9.69 -5.06
CA GLY A 217 -11.62 -9.78 -5.62
C GLY A 217 -11.03 -11.20 -5.56
N VAL A 218 -11.16 -11.87 -4.40
CA VAL A 218 -10.72 -13.26 -4.20
C VAL A 218 -11.58 -14.25 -4.99
N THR A 219 -12.90 -14.05 -5.06
CA THR A 219 -13.84 -14.95 -5.77
C THR A 219 -13.72 -14.85 -7.30
N VAL A 220 -13.50 -13.64 -7.82
CA VAL A 220 -13.23 -13.42 -9.26
C VAL A 220 -11.96 -14.15 -9.66
N TRP A 221 -10.91 -14.14 -8.83
CA TRP A 221 -9.69 -14.90 -9.10
C TRP A 221 -9.90 -16.41 -8.98
N ALA A 222 -10.59 -16.94 -7.96
CA ALA A 222 -10.87 -18.40 -7.89
C ALA A 222 -11.62 -18.91 -9.15
N SER A 223 -12.51 -18.07 -9.69
CA SER A 223 -13.29 -18.38 -10.90
C SER A 223 -12.49 -18.20 -12.21
N THR A 224 -11.55 -17.25 -12.27
CA THR A 224 -10.75 -16.98 -13.49
C THR A 224 -9.40 -17.69 -13.52
N ALA A 225 -8.81 -18.03 -12.37
CA ALA A 225 -7.56 -18.77 -12.22
C ALA A 225 -7.73 -20.30 -12.24
N SER A 226 -8.97 -20.81 -12.20
CA SER A 226 -9.27 -22.20 -12.59
C SER A 226 -8.85 -22.54 -14.03
N LEU A 227 -8.49 -21.54 -14.85
CA LEU A 227 -7.95 -21.71 -16.20
C LEU A 227 -6.41 -21.54 -16.31
N SER A 228 -5.69 -21.18 -15.25
CA SER A 228 -4.22 -21.01 -15.30
C SER A 228 -3.43 -21.88 -14.32
N LEU A 229 -4.10 -22.72 -13.53
CA LEU A 229 -3.49 -23.91 -12.93
C LEU A 229 -3.31 -25.03 -13.97
N CYS A 230 -2.75 -24.71 -15.13
CA CYS A 230 -2.17 -25.73 -16.01
C CYS A 230 -0.75 -26.01 -15.52
N ARG A 231 -0.69 -26.84 -14.48
CA ARG A 231 0.44 -27.71 -14.25
C ARG A 231 0.47 -28.68 -15.43
N GLN A 232 1.47 -28.57 -16.29
CA GLN A 232 1.92 -29.71 -17.08
C GLN A 232 3.44 -29.68 -17.13
N TYR A 233 3.97 -30.88 -16.93
CA TYR A 233 5.36 -31.32 -16.95
C TYR A 233 6.25 -30.65 -17.99
#